data_AF-A0A0C2CIC6-F1
#
_entry.id   AF-A0A0C2CIC6-F1
#
_cell.length_a   1.000
_cell.length_b   1.000
_cell.length_c   1.000
_cell.angle_alpha   90.00
_cell.angle_beta   90.00
_cell.angle_gamma   90.00
#
_symmetry.space_group_name_H-M   'P 1'
#
loop_
_entity.id
_entity.type
_entity.pdbx_description
1 polymer ?
#
loop_
_entity_poly.entity_id
_entity_poly.type
_entity_poly.pdbx_seq_one_letter_code
_entity_poly.pdbx_strand_id
1 'polypeptide(L)'
;MEKKERMQYFLERANALLGYYEYEKCSDYIQRALEISGLNLELAGKMGKRTRFQQRDIAQLVLNAISLTKGDTETVSLSPIQLAVMLAIFRLERRSEHCDELFMEKADAYLEAIIRQRRCWSVQATALLARCELERTRNRRVERACAQSELICKLMDGVDDETPDNVKMVRADLVLASGLEPFWNAHVIHAETLRSLGCTAEALLIYEKLQMWDCVIDCFKQLGQLEKNSKTSACQHIFGQKMLQLEKKTVPDVETLQIRSTERTEEILSRITSDLS
;
A
#
# COMPACT_ATOMS: atom_id res chain seq x y z
N MET A 1 -17.91 -11.29 20.56
CA MET A 1 -17.06 -10.94 19.40
C MET A 1 -16.29 -12.20 19.03
N GLU A 2 -16.62 -12.77 17.88
CA GLU A 2 -15.98 -13.96 17.35
C GLU A 2 -14.48 -13.71 17.10
N LYS A 3 -13.64 -14.76 17.11
CA LYS A 3 -12.18 -14.62 16.86
C LYS A 3 -11.89 -13.88 15.55
N LYS A 4 -12.70 -14.13 14.51
CA LYS A 4 -12.59 -13.52 13.18
C LYS A 4 -12.81 -12.00 13.23
N GLU A 5 -13.87 -11.54 13.89
CA GLU A 5 -14.22 -10.12 14.01
C GLU A 5 -13.14 -9.34 14.76
N ARG A 6 -12.58 -9.92 15.83
CA ARG A 6 -11.47 -9.31 16.59
C ARG A 6 -10.23 -9.11 15.72
N MET A 7 -9.86 -10.12 14.94
CA MET A 7 -8.74 -10.00 14.00
C MET A 7 -9.02 -8.92 12.95
N GLN A 8 -10.23 -8.90 12.39
CA GLN A 8 -10.63 -7.87 11.43
C GLN A 8 -10.50 -6.47 12.01
N TYR A 9 -11.03 -6.23 13.22
CA TYR A 9 -10.90 -4.94 13.91
C TYR A 9 -9.44 -4.50 14.09
N PHE A 10 -8.56 -5.40 14.54
CA PHE A 10 -7.16 -5.06 14.75
C PHE A 10 -6.44 -4.74 13.44
N LEU A 11 -6.73 -5.47 12.37
CA LEU A 11 -6.14 -5.20 11.05
C LEU A 11 -6.63 -3.88 10.45
N GLU A 12 -7.91 -3.55 10.60
CA GLU A 12 -8.45 -2.26 10.15
C GLU A 12 -7.79 -1.09 10.89
N ARG A 13 -7.60 -1.22 12.21
CA ARG A 13 -6.86 -0.25 13.03
C ARG A 13 -5.40 -0.14 12.60
N ALA A 14 -4.72 -1.26 12.36
CA ALA A 14 -3.34 -1.28 11.90
C ALA A 14 -3.19 -0.57 10.55
N ASN A 15 -4.06 -0.86 9.58
CA ASN A 15 -4.02 -0.22 8.27
C ASN A 15 -4.27 1.30 8.34
N ALA A 16 -5.18 1.74 9.22
CA ALA A 16 -5.39 3.17 9.44
C ALA A 16 -4.14 3.84 10.04
N LEU A 17 -3.55 3.26 11.08
CA LEU A 17 -2.34 3.78 11.74
C LEU A 17 -1.13 3.81 10.81
N LEU A 18 -0.99 2.81 9.93
CA LEU A 18 0.04 2.78 8.90
C LEU A 18 -0.07 3.97 7.95
N GLY A 19 -1.31 4.40 7.62
CA GLY A 19 -1.56 5.61 6.82
C GLY A 19 -1.20 6.91 7.54
N TYR A 20 -1.29 6.94 8.88
CA TYR A 20 -0.90 8.07 9.72
C TYR A 20 0.56 8.02 10.17
N TYR A 21 1.37 7.11 9.63
CA TYR A 21 2.80 6.95 9.97
C TYR A 21 3.07 6.56 11.44
N GLU A 22 2.06 6.03 12.15
CA GLU A 22 2.22 5.55 13.54
C GLU A 22 2.62 4.07 13.58
N TYR A 23 3.88 3.78 13.27
CA TYR A 23 4.37 2.40 13.09
C TYR A 23 4.41 1.56 14.37
N GLU A 24 4.75 2.15 15.52
CA GLU A 24 4.83 1.42 16.80
C GLU A 24 3.46 0.86 17.21
N LYS A 25 2.44 1.72 17.23
CA LYS A 25 1.07 1.31 17.53
C LYS A 25 0.54 0.32 16.49
N CYS A 26 0.88 0.50 15.21
CA CYS A 26 0.53 -0.42 14.15
C CYS A 26 1.09 -1.83 14.43
N SER A 27 2.36 -1.93 14.83
CA SER A 27 3.01 -3.18 15.21
C SER A 27 2.25 -3.89 16.35
N ASP A 28 1.86 -3.16 17.40
CA ASP A 28 1.11 -3.73 18.52
C ASP A 28 -0.22 -4.36 18.09
N TYR A 29 -0.96 -3.70 17.21
CA TYR A 29 -2.23 -4.22 16.71
C TYR A 29 -2.04 -5.43 15.79
N ILE A 30 -1.01 -5.43 14.95
CA ILE A 30 -0.66 -6.57 14.10
C ILE A 30 -0.26 -7.77 14.96
N GLN A 31 0.53 -7.56 16.02
CA GLN A 31 0.94 -8.62 16.94
C GLN A 31 -0.27 -9.25 17.63
N ARG A 32 -1.22 -8.45 18.12
CA ARG A 32 -2.48 -8.97 18.70
C ARG A 32 -3.29 -9.78 17.70
N ALA A 33 -3.35 -9.34 16.45
CA ALA A 33 -4.02 -10.09 15.39
C ALA A 33 -3.31 -11.42 15.09
N LEU A 34 -1.97 -11.42 15.09
CA LEU A 34 -1.14 -12.61 14.88
C LEU A 34 -1.34 -13.63 16.00
N GLU A 35 -1.33 -13.21 17.26
CA GLU A 35 -1.59 -14.06 18.44
C GLU A 35 -2.97 -14.73 18.36
N ILE A 36 -4.02 -13.98 18.02
CA ILE A 36 -5.37 -14.54 17.87
C ILE A 36 -5.45 -15.53 16.69
N SER A 37 -4.71 -15.26 15.62
CA SER A 37 -4.72 -16.06 14.40
C SER A 37 -4.05 -17.44 14.56
N GLY A 38 -3.17 -17.58 15.57
CA GLY A 38 -2.38 -18.79 15.79
C GLY A 38 -1.48 -19.15 14.61
N LEU A 39 -1.03 -18.15 13.84
CA LEU A 39 -0.08 -18.34 12.75
C LEU A 39 1.34 -18.28 13.29
N ASN A 40 2.15 -19.25 12.88
CA ASN A 40 3.60 -19.15 12.93
C ASN A 40 4.12 -18.90 11.51
N LEU A 41 4.94 -17.86 11.36
CA LEU A 41 5.50 -17.42 10.08
C LEU A 41 7.02 -17.57 10.14
N GLU A 42 7.55 -18.47 9.34
CA GLU A 42 8.98 -18.75 9.27
C GLU A 42 9.47 -18.60 7.83
N LEU A 43 10.50 -17.78 7.64
CA LEU A 43 11.17 -17.66 6.35
C LEU A 43 12.19 -18.78 6.21
N ALA A 44 12.05 -19.61 5.18
CA ALA A 44 12.91 -20.76 4.92
C ALA A 44 13.53 -20.68 3.52
N GLY A 45 14.79 -21.10 3.40
CA GLY A 45 15.44 -21.28 2.10
C GLY A 45 15.01 -22.59 1.44
N LYS A 46 14.58 -22.53 0.19
CA LYS A 46 14.24 -23.71 -0.63
C LYS A 46 14.91 -23.62 -2.00
N MET A 47 15.45 -24.73 -2.48
CA MET A 47 15.98 -24.82 -3.84
C MET A 47 14.84 -24.93 -4.85
N GLY A 48 14.88 -24.12 -5.91
CA GLY A 48 13.90 -24.20 -6.98
C GLY A 48 14.19 -23.33 -8.19
N LYS A 49 13.31 -23.38 -9.18
CA LYS A 49 13.37 -22.57 -10.42
C LYS A 49 12.41 -21.40 -10.31
N ARG A 50 12.87 -20.17 -10.63
CA ARG A 50 12.02 -18.97 -10.66
C ARG A 50 11.30 -18.81 -12.00
N THR A 51 11.87 -19.32 -13.08
CA THR A 51 11.29 -19.21 -14.44
C THR A 51 11.27 -20.55 -15.15
N ARG A 52 10.32 -20.71 -16.08
CA ARG A 52 10.18 -21.92 -16.91
C ARG A 52 11.46 -22.25 -17.71
N PHE A 53 12.22 -21.23 -18.10
CA PHE A 53 13.43 -21.37 -18.92
C PHE A 53 14.71 -21.61 -18.10
N GLN A 54 14.61 -21.59 -16.78
CA GLN A 54 15.75 -21.79 -15.91
C GLN A 54 16.14 -23.28 -15.85
N GLN A 55 17.41 -23.59 -16.14
CA GLN A 55 17.88 -24.98 -16.14
C GLN A 55 18.30 -25.45 -14.74
N ARG A 56 19.00 -24.61 -13.98
CA ARG A 56 19.53 -24.93 -12.64
C ARG A 56 18.63 -24.43 -11.52
N ASP A 57 18.54 -25.19 -10.44
CA ASP A 57 17.84 -24.73 -9.24
C ASP A 57 18.70 -23.71 -8.49
N ILE A 58 18.08 -22.63 -8.05
CA ILE A 58 18.70 -21.57 -7.25
C ILE A 58 18.02 -21.56 -5.89
N ALA A 59 18.76 -21.19 -4.84
CA ALA A 59 18.19 -20.98 -3.52
C ALA A 59 17.21 -19.80 -3.55
N GLN A 60 16.00 -20.02 -3.07
CA GLN A 60 14.94 -19.01 -3.01
C GLN A 60 14.37 -18.97 -1.60
N LEU A 61 14.03 -17.77 -1.14
CA LEU A 61 13.31 -17.60 0.10
C LEU A 61 11.83 -17.96 -0.10
N VAL A 62 11.29 -18.78 0.79
CA VAL A 62 9.89 -19.20 0.82
C VAL A 62 9.36 -18.97 2.22
N LEU A 63 8.14 -18.47 2.31
CA LEU A 63 7.47 -18.30 3.59
C LEU A 63 6.70 -19.58 3.95
N ASN A 64 7.11 -20.21 5.05
CA ASN A 64 6.37 -21.29 5.67
C ASN A 64 5.39 -20.68 6.68
N ALA A 65 4.10 -20.76 6.36
CA ALA A 65 3.03 -20.33 7.24
C ALA A 65 2.31 -21.56 7.79
N ILE A 66 2.46 -21.81 9.09
CA ILE A 66 1.85 -22.95 9.79
C ILE A 66 0.76 -22.39 10.70
N SER A 67 -0.46 -22.92 10.59
CA SER A 67 -1.51 -22.61 11.55
C SER A 67 -1.50 -23.66 12.66
N LEU A 68 -1.18 -23.24 13.89
CA LEU A 68 -1.07 -24.09 15.08
C LEU A 68 -2.40 -24.74 15.51
N THR A 69 -3.50 -24.40 14.84
CA THR A 69 -4.86 -24.89 15.19
C THR A 69 -5.23 -26.22 14.51
N LYS A 70 -4.44 -26.67 13.53
CA LYS A 70 -4.63 -27.96 12.86
C LYS A 70 -3.31 -28.72 12.91
N GLY A 71 -3.33 -29.91 13.52
CA GLY A 71 -2.16 -30.77 13.72
C GLY A 71 -1.35 -31.00 12.43
N ASP A 72 -0.08 -31.28 12.65
CA ASP A 72 1.05 -31.15 11.72
C ASP A 72 0.92 -31.78 10.32
N THR A 73 1.78 -31.26 9.44
CA THR A 73 2.23 -31.84 8.17
C THR A 73 1.20 -31.99 7.06
N GLU A 74 0.83 -30.87 6.45
CA GLU A 74 0.61 -30.68 5.00
C GLU A 74 0.16 -29.24 4.78
N THR A 75 0.32 -28.69 3.57
CA THR A 75 0.07 -27.26 3.28
C THR A 75 -1.35 -26.83 3.69
N VAL A 76 -1.49 -26.32 4.91
CA VAL A 76 -2.78 -25.94 5.50
C VAL A 76 -3.33 -24.77 4.71
N SER A 77 -4.54 -24.93 4.18
CA SER A 77 -5.28 -23.81 3.58
C SER A 77 -5.54 -22.75 4.66
N LEU A 78 -4.91 -21.58 4.55
CA LEU A 78 -5.12 -20.50 5.50
C LEU A 78 -6.46 -19.80 5.23
N SER A 79 -7.05 -19.26 6.28
CA SER A 79 -8.26 -18.46 6.15
C SER A 79 -7.95 -17.09 5.51
N PRO A 80 -8.92 -16.44 4.84
CA PRO A 80 -8.73 -15.09 4.27
C PRO A 80 -8.20 -14.07 5.27
N ILE A 81 -8.66 -14.12 6.52
CA ILE A 81 -8.23 -13.20 7.57
C ILE A 81 -6.78 -13.45 8.01
N GLN A 82 -6.36 -14.71 8.05
CA GLN A 82 -4.96 -15.08 8.29
C GLN A 82 -4.04 -14.56 7.18
N LEU A 83 -4.48 -14.63 5.91
CA LEU A 83 -3.74 -14.03 4.80
C LEU A 83 -3.67 -12.51 4.90
N ALA A 84 -4.71 -11.86 5.40
CA ALA A 84 -4.71 -10.42 5.66
C ALA A 84 -3.72 -10.05 6.79
N VAL A 85 -3.55 -10.87 7.83
CA VAL A 85 -2.50 -10.69 8.85
C VAL A 85 -1.11 -10.73 8.21
N MET A 86 -0.83 -11.74 7.38
CA MET A 86 0.46 -11.84 6.67
C MET A 86 0.72 -10.60 5.81
N LEU A 87 -0.31 -10.12 5.12
CA LEU A 87 -0.23 -8.92 4.29
C LEU A 87 0.04 -7.66 5.12
N ALA A 88 -0.58 -7.53 6.30
CA ALA A 88 -0.34 -6.40 7.20
C ALA A 88 1.11 -6.37 7.72
N ILE A 89 1.69 -7.53 8.07
CA ILE A 89 3.10 -7.64 8.45
C ILE A 89 3.99 -7.17 7.31
N PHE A 90 3.78 -7.69 6.09
CA PHE A 90 4.52 -7.25 4.90
C PHE A 90 4.41 -5.74 4.68
N ARG A 91 3.20 -5.16 4.80
CA ARG A 91 2.99 -3.71 4.62
C ARG A 91 3.72 -2.87 5.67
N LEU A 92 3.78 -3.34 6.92
CA LEU A 92 4.54 -2.68 7.98
C LEU A 92 6.05 -2.78 7.72
N GLU A 93 6.57 -3.98 7.43
CA GLU A 93 7.99 -4.18 7.08
C GLU A 93 8.40 -3.29 5.92
N ARG A 94 7.56 -3.16 4.89
CA ARG A 94 7.81 -2.29 3.73
C ARG A 94 7.94 -0.80 4.08
N ARG A 95 7.26 -0.35 5.14
CA ARG A 95 7.32 1.05 5.58
C ARG A 95 8.46 1.33 6.56
N SER A 96 8.89 0.30 7.29
CA SER A 96 9.89 0.41 8.37
C SER A 96 11.31 0.01 7.93
N GLU A 97 11.45 -0.97 7.04
CA GLU A 97 12.75 -1.48 6.57
C GLU A 97 13.25 -0.77 5.30
N HIS A 98 14.56 -0.83 5.07
CA HIS A 98 15.17 -0.31 3.85
C HIS A 98 14.87 -1.26 2.67
N CYS A 99 14.59 -0.68 1.50
CA CYS A 99 14.25 -1.44 0.29
C CYS A 99 15.49 -2.05 -0.38
N ASP A 100 16.13 -2.99 0.32
CA ASP A 100 17.30 -3.73 -0.16
C ASP A 100 16.91 -5.00 -0.93
N GLU A 101 17.88 -5.64 -1.61
CA GLU A 101 17.63 -6.87 -2.36
C GLU A 101 17.07 -8.00 -1.48
N LEU A 102 17.56 -8.13 -0.24
CA LEU A 102 17.03 -9.09 0.73
C LEU A 102 15.55 -8.82 1.06
N PHE A 103 15.18 -7.54 1.26
CA PHE A 103 13.80 -7.17 1.50
C PHE A 103 12.92 -7.54 0.30
N MET A 104 13.41 -7.31 -0.93
CA MET A 104 12.68 -7.71 -2.14
C MET A 104 12.45 -9.22 -2.21
N GLU A 105 13.42 -10.04 -1.77
CA GLU A 105 13.25 -11.50 -1.72
C GLU A 105 12.26 -11.94 -0.63
N LYS A 106 12.30 -11.32 0.56
CA LYS A 106 11.30 -11.51 1.62
C LYS A 106 9.90 -11.15 1.11
N ALA A 107 9.76 -9.99 0.48
CA ALA A 107 8.51 -9.50 -0.06
C ALA A 107 7.93 -10.45 -1.13
N ASP A 108 8.76 -10.95 -2.05
CA ASP A 108 8.33 -11.95 -3.05
C ASP A 108 7.81 -13.23 -2.37
N ALA A 109 8.49 -13.69 -1.31
CA ALA A 109 8.08 -14.86 -0.53
C ALA A 109 6.72 -14.68 0.16
N TYR A 110 6.48 -13.53 0.81
CA TYR A 110 5.19 -13.18 1.41
C TYR A 110 4.08 -13.13 0.36
N LEU A 111 4.30 -12.38 -0.72
CA LEU A 111 3.28 -12.16 -1.75
C LEU A 111 2.96 -13.45 -2.52
N GLU A 112 3.94 -14.31 -2.80
CA GLU A 112 3.71 -15.60 -3.46
C GLU A 112 2.95 -16.58 -2.56
N ALA A 113 3.25 -16.61 -1.27
CA ALA A 113 2.48 -17.42 -0.31
C ALA A 113 0.99 -16.99 -0.26
N ILE A 114 0.71 -15.68 -0.34
CA ILE A 114 -0.65 -15.15 -0.36
C ILE A 114 -1.34 -15.44 -1.70
N ILE A 115 -0.68 -15.15 -2.82
CA ILE A 115 -1.26 -15.26 -4.17
C ILE A 115 -1.54 -16.71 -4.56
N ARG A 116 -0.74 -17.67 -4.06
CA ARG A 116 -0.98 -19.10 -4.29
C ARG A 116 -2.33 -19.58 -3.76
N GLN A 117 -2.89 -18.96 -2.71
CA GLN A 117 -4.10 -19.48 -2.04
C GLN A 117 -5.42 -19.01 -2.67
N ARG A 118 -5.43 -17.88 -3.40
CA ARG A 118 -6.59 -17.35 -4.16
C ARG A 118 -7.94 -17.37 -3.42
N ARG A 119 -7.97 -17.00 -2.13
CA ARG A 119 -9.17 -17.16 -1.28
C ARG A 119 -10.12 -15.96 -1.23
N CYS A 120 -9.61 -14.73 -1.28
CA CYS A 120 -10.41 -13.52 -1.11
C CYS A 120 -9.93 -12.44 -2.07
N TRP A 121 -10.85 -11.82 -2.79
CA TRP A 121 -10.53 -10.84 -3.82
C TRP A 121 -9.74 -9.65 -3.28
N SER A 122 -10.17 -9.02 -2.17
CA SER A 122 -9.48 -7.85 -1.59
C SER A 122 -8.03 -8.17 -1.24
N VAL A 123 -7.81 -9.28 -0.54
CA VAL A 123 -6.46 -9.73 -0.16
C VAL A 123 -5.61 -10.03 -1.40
N GLN A 124 -6.18 -10.65 -2.43
CA GLN A 124 -5.48 -10.94 -3.68
C GLN A 124 -5.15 -9.67 -4.46
N ALA A 125 -6.11 -8.74 -4.58
CA ALA A 125 -5.93 -7.48 -5.28
C ALA A 125 -4.83 -6.65 -4.60
N THR A 126 -4.84 -6.52 -3.27
CA THR A 126 -3.77 -5.82 -2.55
C THR A 126 -2.41 -6.49 -2.74
N ALA A 127 -2.34 -7.82 -2.64
CA ALA A 127 -1.08 -8.54 -2.84
C ALA A 127 -0.55 -8.42 -4.27
N LEU A 128 -1.42 -8.44 -5.28
CA LEU A 128 -1.05 -8.27 -6.68
C LEU A 128 -0.61 -6.83 -6.97
N LEU A 129 -1.32 -5.81 -6.46
CA LEU A 129 -0.91 -4.41 -6.59
C LEU A 129 0.45 -4.16 -5.93
N ALA A 130 0.65 -4.69 -4.71
CA ALA A 130 1.94 -4.62 -4.04
C ALA A 130 3.06 -5.29 -4.86
N ARG A 131 2.78 -6.44 -5.49
CA ARG A 131 3.74 -7.10 -6.39
C ARG A 131 4.05 -6.25 -7.61
N CYS A 132 3.05 -5.64 -8.23
CA CYS A 132 3.25 -4.76 -9.39
C CYS A 132 4.19 -3.60 -9.03
N GLU A 133 3.99 -2.99 -7.86
CA GLU A 133 4.81 -1.89 -7.40
C GLU A 133 6.28 -2.28 -7.14
N LEU A 134 6.52 -3.48 -6.60
CA LEU A 134 7.87 -4.01 -6.41
C LEU A 134 8.56 -4.39 -7.73
N GLU A 135 7.79 -4.81 -8.73
CA GLU A 135 8.34 -5.31 -10.00
C GLU A 135 8.47 -4.25 -11.09
N ARG A 136 7.87 -3.07 -10.94
CA ARG A 136 7.94 -1.99 -11.93
C ARG A 136 9.36 -1.54 -12.28
N THR A 137 10.33 -1.77 -11.37
CA THR A 137 11.75 -1.44 -11.55
C THR A 137 12.55 -2.56 -12.25
N ARG A 138 11.97 -3.76 -12.42
CA ARG A 138 12.66 -4.94 -12.98
C ARG A 138 12.24 -5.18 -14.43
N ASN A 139 13.17 -4.96 -15.36
CA ASN A 139 12.95 -5.04 -16.81
C ASN A 139 12.28 -6.34 -17.31
N ARG A 140 12.54 -7.50 -16.69
CA ARG A 140 11.97 -8.78 -17.14
C ARG A 140 10.56 -9.06 -16.60
N ARG A 141 10.12 -8.33 -15.57
CA ARG A 141 8.84 -8.56 -14.87
C ARG A 141 7.85 -7.40 -15.02
N VAL A 142 8.31 -6.23 -15.45
CA VAL A 142 7.50 -5.02 -15.61
C VAL A 142 6.31 -5.20 -16.56
N GLU A 143 6.45 -5.96 -17.65
CA GLU A 143 5.32 -6.24 -18.57
C GLU A 143 4.19 -7.02 -17.88
N ARG A 144 4.55 -8.00 -17.05
CA ARG A 144 3.58 -8.74 -16.23
C ARG A 144 2.92 -7.82 -15.21
N ALA A 145 3.70 -6.98 -14.53
CA ALA A 145 3.17 -6.00 -13.59
C ALA A 145 2.19 -5.03 -14.27
N CYS A 146 2.47 -4.61 -15.51
CA CYS A 146 1.59 -3.75 -16.29
C CYS A 146 0.26 -4.44 -16.59
N ALA A 147 0.29 -5.66 -17.15
CA ALA A 147 -0.93 -6.42 -17.45
C ALA A 147 -1.75 -6.74 -16.18
N GLN A 148 -1.08 -7.03 -15.06
CA GLN A 148 -1.74 -7.29 -13.79
C GLN A 148 -2.40 -6.04 -13.19
N SER A 149 -1.69 -4.91 -13.17
CA SER A 149 -2.23 -3.65 -12.68
C SER A 149 -3.38 -3.14 -13.55
N GLU A 150 -3.28 -3.27 -14.87
CA GLU A 150 -4.37 -2.94 -15.80
C GLU A 150 -5.63 -3.77 -15.52
N LEU A 151 -5.49 -5.09 -15.39
CA LEU A 151 -6.59 -5.99 -15.09
C LEU A 151 -7.28 -5.62 -13.77
N ILE A 152 -6.52 -5.33 -12.72
CA ILE A 152 -7.08 -4.94 -11.44
C ILE A 152 -7.84 -3.61 -11.55
N CYS A 153 -7.29 -2.62 -12.26
CA CYS A 153 -7.97 -1.35 -12.50
C CYS A 153 -9.30 -1.55 -13.24
N LYS A 154 -9.33 -2.37 -14.29
CA LYS A 154 -10.57 -2.71 -15.01
C LYS A 154 -11.61 -3.37 -14.10
N LEU A 155 -11.18 -4.35 -13.29
CA LEU A 155 -12.05 -5.03 -12.33
C LEU A 155 -12.59 -4.11 -11.23
N MET A 156 -11.79 -3.12 -10.80
CA MET A 156 -12.21 -2.11 -9.81
C MET A 156 -13.20 -1.11 -10.40
N ASP A 157 -12.99 -0.70 -11.66
CA ASP A 157 -13.89 0.20 -12.39
C ASP A 157 -15.18 -0.53 -12.87
N GLY A 158 -15.23 -1.87 -12.77
CA GLY A 158 -16.34 -2.69 -13.25
C GLY A 158 -16.40 -2.80 -14.78
N VAL A 159 -15.30 -2.50 -15.46
CA VAL A 159 -15.17 -2.56 -16.92
C VAL A 159 -14.83 -4.00 -17.32
N ASP A 160 -15.48 -4.48 -18.38
CA ASP A 160 -15.28 -5.84 -18.93
C ASP A 160 -15.52 -6.99 -17.93
N ASP A 161 -16.30 -6.74 -16.87
CA ASP A 161 -16.58 -7.74 -15.83
C ASP A 161 -17.92 -8.44 -16.04
N GLU A 162 -17.87 -9.58 -16.75
CA GLU A 162 -19.02 -10.45 -17.02
C GLU A 162 -19.47 -11.26 -15.78
N THR A 163 -18.80 -11.14 -14.63
CA THR A 163 -19.19 -11.92 -13.44
C THR A 163 -20.55 -11.47 -12.89
N PRO A 164 -21.35 -12.40 -12.36
CA PRO A 164 -22.65 -12.07 -11.79
C PRO A 164 -22.52 -11.19 -10.54
N ASP A 165 -23.49 -10.32 -10.31
CA ASP A 165 -23.44 -9.29 -9.27
C ASP A 165 -23.27 -9.84 -7.85
N ASN A 166 -23.80 -11.03 -7.58
CA ASN A 166 -23.62 -11.72 -6.30
C ASN A 166 -22.14 -11.98 -5.98
N VAL A 167 -21.31 -12.32 -6.99
CA VAL A 167 -19.87 -12.54 -6.81
C VAL A 167 -19.14 -11.21 -6.64
N LYS A 168 -19.58 -10.15 -7.35
CA LYS A 168 -19.04 -8.80 -7.21
C LYS A 168 -19.25 -8.25 -5.81
N MET A 169 -20.41 -8.48 -5.19
CA MET A 169 -20.70 -8.03 -3.83
C MET A 169 -19.73 -8.60 -2.80
N VAL A 170 -19.34 -9.88 -2.93
CA VAL A 170 -18.40 -10.53 -2.01
C VAL A 170 -16.97 -9.98 -2.14
N ARG A 171 -16.65 -9.25 -3.22
CA ARG A 171 -15.35 -8.58 -3.35
C ARG A 171 -15.15 -7.46 -2.32
N ALA A 172 -16.22 -6.96 -1.70
CA ALA A 172 -16.12 -5.97 -0.62
C ALA A 172 -15.67 -6.59 0.72
N ASP A 173 -15.62 -7.92 0.83
CA ASP A 173 -15.18 -8.60 2.05
C ASP A 173 -13.73 -8.24 2.39
N LEU A 174 -13.48 -7.90 3.65
CA LEU A 174 -12.15 -7.60 4.20
C LEU A 174 -11.40 -6.46 3.47
N VAL A 175 -12.07 -5.57 2.73
CA VAL A 175 -11.41 -4.44 2.03
C VAL A 175 -10.55 -3.61 3.00
N LEU A 176 -11.11 -3.23 4.15
CA LEU A 176 -10.40 -2.43 5.15
C LEU A 176 -9.30 -3.23 5.86
N ALA A 177 -9.55 -4.50 6.20
CA ALA A 177 -8.59 -5.36 6.90
C ALA A 177 -7.43 -5.80 6.02
N SER A 178 -7.66 -6.01 4.72
CA SER A 178 -6.60 -6.29 3.74
C SER A 178 -5.79 -5.05 3.38
N GLY A 179 -6.30 -3.85 3.67
CA GLY A 179 -5.65 -2.60 3.31
C GLY A 179 -5.62 -2.39 1.80
N LEU A 180 -6.70 -2.79 1.11
CA LEU A 180 -6.83 -2.60 -0.33
C LEU A 180 -6.71 -1.13 -0.69
N GLU A 181 -5.85 -0.87 -1.67
CA GLU A 181 -5.64 0.46 -2.19
C GLU A 181 -6.91 0.95 -2.90
N PRO A 182 -7.35 2.20 -2.67
CA PRO A 182 -8.47 2.77 -3.39
C PRO A 182 -8.24 2.77 -4.91
N PHE A 183 -9.33 2.83 -5.69
CA PHE A 183 -9.25 2.72 -7.15
C PHE A 183 -8.27 3.73 -7.77
N TRP A 184 -8.23 4.98 -7.29
CA TRP A 184 -7.30 5.97 -7.81
C TRP A 184 -5.84 5.58 -7.59
N ASN A 185 -5.50 5.03 -6.43
CA ASN A 185 -4.13 4.62 -6.13
C ASN A 185 -3.74 3.38 -6.93
N ALA A 186 -4.67 2.46 -7.20
CA ALA A 186 -4.45 1.36 -8.14
C ALA A 186 -4.11 1.88 -9.55
N HIS A 187 -4.84 2.89 -10.04
CA HIS A 187 -4.55 3.56 -11.31
C HIS A 187 -3.19 4.28 -11.31
N VAL A 188 -2.79 4.87 -10.18
CA VAL A 188 -1.43 5.44 -10.03
C VAL A 188 -0.36 4.37 -10.18
N ILE A 189 -0.49 3.23 -9.51
CA ILE A 189 0.45 2.09 -9.63
C ILE A 189 0.54 1.63 -11.09
N HIS A 190 -0.60 1.54 -11.79
CA HIS A 190 -0.63 1.19 -13.21
C HIS A 190 0.09 2.22 -14.08
N ALA A 191 -0.21 3.52 -13.90
CA ALA A 191 0.42 4.60 -14.64
C ALA A 191 1.94 4.69 -14.40
N GLU A 192 2.39 4.46 -13.15
CA GLU A 192 3.82 4.39 -12.84
C GLU A 192 4.52 3.20 -13.51
N THR A 193 3.83 2.08 -13.65
CA THR A 193 4.34 0.89 -14.36
C THR A 193 4.39 1.13 -15.88
N LEU A 194 3.40 1.83 -16.45
CA LEU A 194 3.41 2.26 -17.85
C LEU A 194 4.58 3.22 -18.13
N ARG A 195 4.86 4.15 -17.20
CA ARG A 195 6.03 5.03 -17.30
C ARG A 195 7.34 4.25 -17.30
N SER A 196 7.48 3.21 -16.46
CA SER A 196 8.71 2.42 -16.44
C SER A 196 8.90 1.55 -17.69
N LEU A 197 7.82 1.23 -18.41
CA LEU A 197 7.86 0.61 -19.74
C LEU A 197 8.19 1.60 -20.88
N GLY A 198 8.07 2.91 -20.64
CA GLY A 198 8.17 3.94 -21.68
C GLY A 198 6.86 4.26 -22.40
N CYS A 199 5.74 3.68 -21.98
CA CYS A 199 4.38 4.02 -22.44
C CYS A 199 3.86 5.30 -21.75
N THR A 200 4.61 6.39 -21.92
CA THR A 200 4.36 7.66 -21.20
C THR A 200 3.07 8.35 -21.67
N ALA A 201 2.64 8.12 -22.91
CA ALA A 201 1.41 8.71 -23.46
C ALA A 201 0.15 8.11 -22.80
N GLU A 202 0.11 6.79 -22.62
CA GLU A 202 -0.99 6.10 -21.92
C GLU A 202 -1.02 6.47 -20.44
N ALA A 203 0.14 6.54 -19.79
CA ALA A 203 0.25 6.99 -18.41
C ALA A 203 -0.27 8.43 -18.22
N LEU A 204 0.02 9.32 -19.16
CA LEU A 204 -0.46 10.71 -19.15
C LEU A 204 -1.99 10.77 -19.12
N LEU A 205 -2.69 9.98 -19.94
CA LEU A 205 -4.15 9.94 -19.95
C LEU A 205 -4.74 9.56 -18.59
N ILE A 206 -4.10 8.61 -17.91
CA ILE A 206 -4.51 8.20 -16.55
C ILE A 206 -4.29 9.34 -15.56
N TYR A 207 -3.12 9.98 -15.57
CA TYR A 207 -2.85 11.10 -14.67
C TYR A 207 -3.74 12.32 -14.93
N GLU A 208 -4.10 12.59 -16.19
CA GLU A 208 -5.06 13.65 -16.54
C GLU A 208 -6.46 13.31 -16.01
N LYS A 209 -6.91 12.05 -16.16
CA LYS A 209 -8.18 11.57 -15.59
C LYS A 209 -8.21 11.69 -14.06
N LEU A 210 -7.10 11.41 -13.39
CA LEU A 210 -6.93 11.55 -11.93
C LEU A 210 -6.61 12.97 -11.47
N GLN A 211 -6.38 13.91 -12.39
CA GLN A 211 -5.96 15.29 -12.11
C GLN A 211 -4.65 15.40 -11.31
N MET A 212 -3.72 14.47 -11.50
CA MET A 212 -2.40 14.48 -10.86
C MET A 212 -1.40 15.31 -11.67
N TRP A 213 -1.50 16.64 -11.53
CA TRP A 213 -0.79 17.58 -12.39
C TRP A 213 0.75 17.49 -12.30
N ASP A 214 1.31 17.14 -11.15
CA ASP A 214 2.76 16.95 -11.00
C ASP A 214 3.25 15.80 -11.89
N CYS A 215 2.54 14.67 -11.88
CA CYS A 215 2.84 13.52 -12.73
C CYS A 215 2.62 13.84 -14.21
N VAL A 216 1.57 14.61 -14.54
CA VAL A 216 1.31 15.11 -15.92
C VAL A 216 2.48 15.95 -16.42
N ILE A 217 2.98 16.88 -15.61
CA ILE A 217 4.14 17.72 -15.95
C ILE A 217 5.37 16.84 -16.21
N ASP A 218 5.62 15.85 -15.35
CA ASP A 218 6.76 14.96 -15.53
C ASP A 218 6.65 14.09 -16.78
N CYS A 219 5.46 13.60 -17.11
CA CYS A 219 5.20 12.93 -18.39
C CYS A 219 5.47 13.86 -19.59
N PHE A 220 5.07 15.13 -19.54
CA PHE A 220 5.36 16.09 -20.62
C PHE A 220 6.85 16.42 -20.74
N LYS A 221 7.58 16.52 -19.62
CA LYS A 221 9.05 16.65 -19.62
C LYS A 221 9.70 15.46 -20.33
N GLN A 222 9.25 14.24 -20.01
CA GLN A 222 9.76 13.01 -20.63
C GLN A 222 9.46 12.93 -22.13
N LEU A 223 8.30 13.43 -22.58
CA LEU A 223 7.92 13.47 -24.00
C LEU A 223 8.55 14.62 -24.78
N GLY A 224 9.21 15.58 -24.13
CA GLY A 224 9.80 16.75 -24.78
C GLY A 224 8.77 17.75 -25.34
N GLN A 225 7.52 17.71 -24.88
CA GLN A 225 6.40 18.51 -25.42
C GLN A 225 6.01 19.72 -24.55
N LEU A 226 6.97 20.33 -23.84
CA LEU A 226 6.69 21.38 -22.86
C LEU A 226 6.08 22.66 -23.47
N GLU A 227 6.46 22.99 -24.70
CA GLU A 227 6.05 24.25 -25.35
C GLU A 227 4.65 24.20 -25.96
N LYS A 228 4.09 23.00 -26.19
CA LYS A 228 2.82 22.85 -26.92
C LYS A 228 1.56 23.03 -26.08
N ASN A 229 1.64 22.99 -24.74
CA ASN A 229 0.45 22.90 -23.91
C ASN A 229 0.25 24.10 -22.97
N SER A 230 -0.67 24.98 -23.37
CA SER A 230 -1.20 26.08 -22.57
C SER A 230 -1.75 25.63 -21.21
N LYS A 231 -2.27 24.39 -21.13
CA LYS A 231 -2.77 23.79 -19.88
C LYS A 231 -1.65 23.55 -18.85
N THR A 232 -0.47 23.11 -19.28
CA THR A 232 0.66 22.84 -18.38
C THR A 232 1.22 24.13 -17.81
N SER A 233 1.35 25.18 -18.64
CA SER A 233 1.75 26.52 -18.21
C SER A 233 0.71 27.16 -17.28
N ALA A 234 -0.59 26.97 -17.54
CA ALA A 234 -1.66 27.45 -16.67
C ALA A 234 -1.68 26.72 -15.32
N CYS A 235 -1.48 25.40 -15.30
CA CYS A 235 -1.35 24.63 -14.07
C CYS A 235 -0.11 25.03 -13.27
N GLN A 236 1.06 25.18 -13.91
CA GLN A 236 2.29 25.67 -13.25
C GLN A 236 2.12 27.09 -12.69
N HIS A 237 1.40 27.97 -13.41
CA HIS A 237 1.12 29.32 -12.93
C HIS A 237 0.15 29.31 -11.74
N ILE A 238 -0.94 28.53 -11.81
CA ILE A 238 -1.93 28.40 -10.73
C ILE A 238 -1.32 27.73 -9.49
N PHE A 239 -0.55 26.65 -9.67
CA PHE A 239 0.17 25.99 -8.57
C PHE A 239 1.28 26.87 -8.00
N GLY A 240 2.04 27.57 -8.85
CA GLY A 240 3.05 28.54 -8.40
C GLY A 240 2.44 29.67 -7.57
N GLN A 241 1.28 30.21 -7.99
CA GLN A 241 0.54 31.18 -7.19
C GLN A 241 0.00 30.60 -5.88
N LYS A 242 -0.46 29.34 -5.85
CA LYS A 242 -0.93 28.66 -4.62
C LYS A 242 0.21 28.31 -3.66
N MET A 243 1.37 27.88 -4.15
CA MET A 243 2.59 27.66 -3.36
C MET A 243 3.08 28.98 -2.75
N LEU A 244 3.16 30.06 -3.54
CA LEU A 244 3.48 31.39 -3.03
C LEU A 244 2.46 31.90 -1.98
N GLN A 245 1.19 31.48 -2.06
CA GLN A 245 0.18 31.80 -1.05
C GLN A 245 0.27 30.91 0.21
N LEU A 246 0.75 29.67 0.08
CA LEU A 246 1.00 28.74 1.18
C LEU A 246 2.29 29.07 1.93
N GLU A 247 3.37 29.41 1.22
CA GLU A 247 4.62 29.92 1.79
C GLU A 247 4.41 31.26 2.50
N LYS A 248 3.46 32.09 2.05
CA LYS A 248 3.04 33.31 2.79
C LYS A 248 2.14 33.04 3.99
N LYS A 249 1.64 31.80 4.17
CA LYS A 249 0.77 31.39 5.29
C LYS A 249 1.46 30.51 6.33
N THR A 250 2.65 29.99 6.04
CA THR A 250 3.58 29.39 7.02
C THR A 250 4.73 30.38 7.19
N VAL A 251 4.74 31.27 8.18
CA VAL A 251 5.27 31.03 9.53
C VAL A 251 4.67 32.09 10.48
N PRO A 252 3.91 31.73 11.54
CA PRO A 252 4.12 32.36 12.83
C PRO A 252 5.36 31.71 13.45
N ASP A 253 6.35 32.51 13.85
CA ASP A 253 7.61 32.03 14.39
C ASP A 253 7.39 30.92 15.43
N VAL A 254 8.15 29.83 15.32
CA VAL A 254 8.08 28.70 16.26
C VAL A 254 8.31 29.18 17.71
N GLU A 255 9.06 30.25 17.90
CA GLU A 255 9.21 30.95 19.18
C GLU A 255 7.91 31.63 19.66
N THR A 256 7.12 32.27 18.78
CA THR A 256 5.83 32.87 19.15
C THR A 256 4.74 31.85 19.49
N LEU A 257 4.79 30.63 18.93
CA LEU A 257 3.87 29.54 19.30
C LEU A 257 4.25 28.87 20.63
N GLN A 258 5.55 28.72 20.93
CA GLN A 258 6.00 28.26 22.24
C GLN A 258 5.68 29.28 23.33
N ILE A 259 5.95 30.57 23.12
CA ILE A 259 5.65 31.65 24.09
C ILE A 259 4.13 31.76 24.36
N ARG A 260 3.28 31.70 23.33
CA ARG A 260 1.81 31.72 23.51
C ARG A 260 1.25 30.47 24.18
N SER A 261 1.92 29.33 24.05
CA SER A 261 1.51 28.10 24.75
C SER A 261 1.86 28.15 26.23
N THR A 262 3.03 28.70 26.58
CA THR A 262 3.48 28.88 27.97
C THR A 262 2.69 29.96 28.70
N GLU A 263 2.40 31.10 28.04
CA GLU A 263 1.57 32.18 28.61
C GLU A 263 0.13 31.70 28.88
N ARG A 264 -0.46 30.90 27.98
CA ARG A 264 -1.79 30.31 28.20
C ARG A 264 -1.82 29.30 29.34
N THR A 265 -0.76 28.50 29.51
CA THR A 265 -0.70 27.56 30.63
C THR A 265 -0.51 28.27 31.97
N GLU A 266 0.25 29.36 32.04
CA GLU A 266 0.40 30.18 33.26
C GLU A 266 -0.87 30.98 33.59
N GLU A 267 -1.59 31.48 32.58
CA GLU A 267 -2.87 32.18 32.78
C GLU A 267 -3.97 31.22 33.26
N ILE A 268 -3.99 29.97 32.77
CA ILE A 268 -4.91 28.93 33.24
C ILE A 268 -4.54 28.47 34.65
N LEU A 269 -3.25 28.30 34.96
CA LEU A 269 -2.79 27.90 36.29
C LEU A 269 -3.03 29.00 37.35
N SER A 270 -2.88 30.29 37.00
CA SER A 270 -3.18 31.40 37.92
C SER A 270 -4.67 31.57 38.22
N ARG A 271 -5.55 31.25 37.26
CA ARG A 271 -7.01 31.20 37.48
C ARG A 271 -7.42 30.02 38.36
N ILE A 272 -6.77 28.86 38.20
CA ILE A 272 -7.05 27.69 39.02
C ILE A 272 -6.57 27.91 40.47
N THR A 273 -5.46 28.62 40.69
CA THR A 273 -4.97 28.92 42.04
C THR A 273 -5.74 30.05 42.74
N SER A 274 -6.35 30.99 42.01
CA SER A 274 -7.26 31.99 42.61
C SER A 274 -8.62 31.42 43.03
N ASP A 275 -9.08 30.35 42.38
CA ASP A 275 -10.36 29.69 42.70
C ASP A 275 -10.24 28.67 43.86
N LEU A 276 -9.01 28.40 44.33
CA LEU A 276 -8.71 27.44 45.41
C LEU A 276 -8.21 28.12 46.72
N SER A 277 -8.29 29.45 46.81
CA SER A 277 -8.04 30.25 48.02
C SER A 277 -9.30 31.00 48.45
#